data_AF-A0A3S7QHB1-F1
#
_entry.id   AF-A0A3S7QHB1-F1
#
_cell.length_a   1.000
_cell.length_b   1.000
_cell.length_c   1.000
_cell.angle_alpha   90.00
_cell.angle_beta   90.00
_cell.angle_gamma   90.00
#
_symmetry.space_group_name_H-M   'P 1'
#
loop_
_entity.id
_entity.type
_entity.pdbx_description
1 polymer ?
#
loop_
_entity_poly.entity_id
_entity_poly.type
_entity_poly.pdbx_seq_one_letter_code
_entity_poly.pdbx_strand_id
1 'polypeptide(L)'
;MARKAKYSEEWRSRAAALQTEIEEAMTLATSSIGDYSWLHRLHGWVMEVAQGKAPDWWTDLDCEVSLPREEKRVSTFLSTQKKRITLQMCLS
;
A
#
# COMPACT_ATOMS: atom_id res chain seq x y z
N MET A 1 -14.44 -19.43 18.05
CA MET A 1 -15.02 -18.17 17.53
C MET A 1 -13.95 -17.46 16.73
N ALA A 2 -14.21 -17.09 15.47
CA ALA A 2 -13.27 -16.30 14.68
C ALA A 2 -13.10 -14.92 15.33
N ARG A 3 -11.87 -14.49 15.56
CA ARG A 3 -11.56 -13.21 16.17
C ARG A 3 -12.08 -12.08 15.28
N LYS A 4 -12.87 -11.16 15.84
CA LYS A 4 -13.34 -9.98 15.12
C LYS A 4 -12.28 -8.87 15.17
N ALA A 5 -12.01 -8.24 14.04
CA ALA A 5 -11.17 -7.05 13.95
C ALA A 5 -11.75 -5.90 14.80
N LYS A 6 -10.88 -5.07 15.37
CA LYS A 6 -11.24 -3.88 16.16
C LYS A 6 -11.39 -2.60 15.32
N TYR A 7 -11.42 -2.76 14.00
CA TYR A 7 -11.57 -1.68 13.03
C TYR A 7 -12.67 -2.05 12.05
N SER A 8 -13.28 -1.02 11.46
CA SER A 8 -14.43 -1.16 10.57
C SER A 8 -14.11 -1.91 9.27
N GLU A 9 -15.17 -2.41 8.62
CA GLU A 9 -15.10 -3.03 7.30
C GLU A 9 -14.73 -2.03 6.20
N GLU A 10 -14.98 -0.74 6.42
CA GLU A 10 -14.54 0.34 5.53
C GLU A 10 -13.02 0.39 5.45
N TRP A 11 -12.32 0.33 6.60
CA TRP A 11 -10.86 0.30 6.61
C TRP A 11 -10.29 -0.95 5.98
N ARG A 12 -10.96 -2.09 6.11
CA ARG A 12 -10.59 -3.32 5.40
C ARG A 12 -10.67 -3.14 3.90
N SER A 13 -11.73 -2.50 3.42
CA SER A 13 -11.94 -2.24 2.00
C SER A 13 -10.90 -1.26 1.45
N ARG A 14 -10.59 -0.20 2.19
CA ARG A 14 -9.52 0.75 1.83
C ARG A 14 -8.15 0.08 1.84
N ALA A 15 -7.84 -0.75 2.83
CA ALA A 15 -6.60 -1.50 2.88
C ALA A 15 -6.47 -2.48 1.69
N ALA A 16 -7.56 -3.11 1.25
CA ALA A 16 -7.56 -3.97 0.06
C ALA A 16 -7.31 -3.18 -1.23
N ALA A 17 -7.89 -1.98 -1.35
CA ALA A 17 -7.61 -1.08 -2.46
C ALA A 17 -6.13 -0.65 -2.47
N LEU A 18 -5.62 -0.23 -1.31
CA LEU A 18 -4.21 0.14 -1.15
C LEU A 18 -3.27 -1.03 -1.44
N GLN A 19 -3.61 -2.26 -1.04
CA GLN A 19 -2.83 -3.47 -1.35
C GLN A 19 -2.62 -3.60 -2.87
N THR A 20 -3.69 -3.40 -3.65
CA THR A 20 -3.62 -3.49 -5.12
C THR A 20 -2.68 -2.42 -5.71
N GLU A 21 -2.74 -1.18 -5.20
CA GLU A 21 -1.82 -0.12 -5.62
C GLU A 21 -0.36 -0.43 -5.25
N ILE A 22 -0.13 -1.06 -4.09
CA ILE A 22 1.21 -1.47 -3.67
C ILE A 22 1.76 -2.58 -4.58
N GLU A 23 0.93 -3.55 -4.99
CA GLU A 23 1.32 -4.61 -5.93
C GLU A 23 1.73 -4.02 -7.30
N GLU A 24 0.98 -3.03 -7.80
CA GLU A 24 1.37 -2.26 -9.00
C GLU A 24 2.71 -1.54 -8.77
N ALA A 25 2.87 -0.87 -7.63
CA ALA A 25 4.10 -0.15 -7.29
C ALA A 25 5.30 -1.09 -7.20
N MET A 26 5.14 -2.29 -6.63
CA MET A 26 6.17 -3.31 -6.57
C MET A 26 6.57 -3.78 -7.96
N THR A 27 5.59 -4.00 -8.84
CA THR A 27 5.85 -4.38 -10.24
C THR A 27 6.70 -3.32 -10.94
N LEU A 28 6.34 -2.03 -10.82
CA LEU A 28 7.13 -0.93 -11.39
C LEU A 28 8.51 -0.78 -10.74
N ALA A 29 8.62 -1.07 -9.44
CA ALA A 29 9.88 -1.03 -8.72
C ALA A 29 10.90 -2.06 -9.21
N THR A 30 10.47 -3.24 -9.70
CA THR A 30 11.40 -4.26 -10.25
C THR A 30 12.21 -3.77 -11.45
N SER A 31 11.64 -2.85 -12.23
CA SER A 31 12.27 -2.26 -13.41
C SER A 31 12.96 -0.93 -13.12
N SER A 32 12.99 -0.51 -11.84
CA SER A 32 13.50 0.79 -11.41
C SER A 32 14.78 0.65 -10.58
N ILE A 33 15.71 1.58 -10.73
CA ILE A 33 16.91 1.65 -9.88
C ILE A 33 16.53 2.28 -8.53
N GLY A 34 16.82 1.59 -7.42
CA GLY A 34 16.61 2.09 -6.04
C GLY A 34 16.27 1.00 -5.02
N ASP A 35 16.32 1.34 -3.73
CA ASP A 35 15.82 0.47 -2.65
C ASP A 35 14.32 0.70 -2.42
N TYR A 36 13.53 -0.33 -2.74
CA TYR A 36 12.08 -0.35 -2.58
C TYR A 36 11.61 -1.41 -1.58
N SER A 37 12.49 -1.83 -0.65
CA SER A 37 12.16 -2.74 0.46
C SER A 37 10.99 -2.26 1.33
N TRP A 38 10.74 -0.94 1.35
CA TRP A 38 9.61 -0.36 2.05
C TRP A 38 8.25 -0.76 1.46
N LEU A 39 8.16 -1.04 0.15
CA LEU A 39 6.92 -1.51 -0.49
C LEU A 39 6.55 -2.92 0.00
N HIS A 40 7.53 -3.81 0.14
CA HIS A 40 7.31 -5.17 0.65
C HIS A 40 6.86 -5.16 2.11
N ARG A 41 7.50 -4.33 2.95
CA ARG A 41 7.08 -4.15 4.34
C ARG A 41 5.67 -3.57 4.44
N LEU A 42 5.36 -2.59 3.60
CA LEU A 42 4.04 -1.95 3.53
C LEU A 42 2.97 -2.96 3.10
N HIS A 43 3.23 -3.73 2.04
CA HIS A 43 2.34 -4.78 1.54
C HIS A 43 1.99 -5.79 2.63
N GLY A 44 2.97 -6.23 3.43
CA GLY A 44 2.77 -7.21 4.49
C GLY A 44 1.68 -6.80 5.49
N TRP A 45 1.85 -5.65 6.14
CA TRP A 45 0.88 -5.24 7.17
C TRP A 45 -0.44 -4.74 6.56
N VAL A 46 -0.43 -4.13 5.37
CA VAL A 46 -1.67 -3.71 4.69
C VAL A 46 -2.53 -4.92 4.33
N MET A 47 -1.91 -6.02 3.88
CA MET A 47 -2.60 -7.29 3.64
C MET A 47 -3.23 -7.85 4.92
N GLU A 48 -2.51 -7.80 6.05
CA GLU A 48 -3.07 -8.23 7.35
C GLU A 48 -4.28 -7.39 7.75
N VAL A 49 -4.23 -6.06 7.54
CA VAL A 49 -5.36 -5.16 7.78
C VAL A 49 -6.55 -5.52 6.88
N ALA A 50 -6.33 -5.66 5.58
CA ALA A 50 -7.36 -6.03 4.60
C ALA A 50 -8.06 -7.37 4.96
N GLN A 51 -7.27 -8.35 5.37
CA GLN A 51 -7.77 -9.67 5.77
C GLN A 51 -8.47 -9.70 7.13
N GLY A 52 -8.46 -8.60 7.90
CA GLY A 52 -9.03 -8.59 9.24
C GLY A 52 -8.15 -9.29 10.29
N LYS A 53 -6.85 -9.45 9.99
CA LYS A 53 -5.87 -10.21 10.77
C LYS A 53 -4.81 -9.33 11.42
N ALA A 54 -4.97 -8.01 11.37
CA ALA A 54 -4.02 -7.10 12.01
C ALA A 54 -3.96 -7.37 13.53
N PRO A 55 -2.85 -6.97 14.19
CA PRO A 55 -2.65 -7.18 15.61
C PRO A 55 -3.80 -6.67 16.48
N ASP A 56 -3.93 -7.26 17.65
CA ASP A 56 -5.03 -7.03 18.58
C ASP A 56 -5.15 -5.60 19.10
N TRP A 57 -4.06 -4.85 19.04
CA TRP A 57 -3.99 -3.45 19.43
C TRP A 57 -4.32 -2.51 18.27
N TRP A 58 -4.45 -3.01 17.04
CA TRP A 58 -4.77 -2.22 15.85
C TRP A 58 -6.26 -1.88 15.82
N THR A 59 -6.57 -0.58 15.77
CA THR A 59 -7.92 -0.03 15.87
C THR A 59 -8.26 0.86 14.68
N ASP A 60 -9.51 1.37 14.63
CA ASP A 60 -9.92 2.38 13.66
C ASP A 60 -8.99 3.60 13.66
N LEU A 61 -8.48 4.02 14.82
CA LEU A 61 -7.57 5.17 14.92
C LEU A 61 -6.22 4.89 14.24
N ASP A 62 -5.68 3.69 14.38
CA ASP A 62 -4.44 3.29 13.70
C ASP A 62 -4.63 3.25 12.19
N CYS A 63 -5.79 2.79 11.72
CA CYS A 63 -6.17 2.84 10.31
C CYS A 63 -6.26 4.27 9.79
N GLU A 64 -6.93 5.16 10.55
CA GLU A 64 -7.12 6.56 10.18
C GLU A 64 -5.79 7.32 10.06
N VAL A 65 -4.82 7.03 10.93
CA VAL A 65 -3.50 7.67 10.89
C VAL A 65 -2.60 7.05 9.81
N SER A 66 -2.62 5.73 9.67
CA SER A 66 -1.63 5.01 8.86
C SER A 66 -2.03 4.90 7.38
N LEU A 67 -3.28 4.51 7.08
CA LEU A 67 -3.69 4.21 5.71
C LEU A 67 -3.63 5.44 4.80
N PRO A 68 -4.20 6.61 5.14
CA PRO A 68 -4.16 7.78 4.25
C PRO A 68 -2.74 8.28 3.96
N ARG A 69 -1.84 8.15 4.94
CA ARG A 69 -0.43 8.52 4.79
C ARG A 69 0.26 7.63 3.77
N GLU A 70 0.09 6.32 3.88
CA GLU A 70 0.74 5.37 2.97
C GLU A 70 0.06 5.34 1.60
N GLU A 71 -1.26 5.53 1.51
CA GLU A 71 -1.98 5.81 0.24
C GLU A 71 -1.31 6.96 -0.52
N LYS A 72 -1.10 8.10 0.15
CA LYS A 72 -0.42 9.26 -0.46
C LYS A 72 1.00 8.95 -0.89
N ARG A 73 1.75 8.18 -0.09
CA ARG A 73 3.12 7.79 -0.40
C ARG A 73 3.20 6.89 -1.63
N VAL A 74 2.33 5.88 -1.72
CA VAL A 74 2.25 4.95 -2.86
C VAL A 74 1.80 5.68 -4.12
N SER A 75 0.76 6.51 -4.03
CA SER A 75 0.29 7.34 -5.16
C SER A 75 1.39 8.28 -5.70
N THR A 76 2.16 8.91 -4.81
CA THR A 76 3.29 9.75 -5.20
C THR A 76 4.39 8.93 -5.89
N PHE A 77 4.68 7.74 -5.40
CA PHE A 77 5.62 6.83 -6.02
C PHE A 77 5.16 6.41 -7.43
N LEU A 78 3.93 5.93 -7.57
CA LEU A 78 3.36 5.49 -8.84
C LEU A 78 3.37 6.62 -9.88
N SER A 79 2.91 7.81 -9.51
CA SER A 79 2.92 8.97 -10.40
C SER A 79 4.33 9.37 -10.85
N THR A 80 5.32 9.26 -9.96
CA THR A 80 6.73 9.54 -10.28
C THR A 80 7.31 8.50 -11.23
N GLN A 81 7.09 7.21 -10.97
CA GLN A 81 7.60 6.15 -11.84
C GLN A 81 6.95 6.19 -13.22
N LYS A 82 5.62 6.36 -13.29
CA LYS A 82 4.90 6.50 -14.56
C LYS A 82 5.47 7.65 -15.39
N LYS A 83 5.71 8.82 -14.80
CA LYS A 83 6.33 9.96 -15.48
C LYS A 83 7.74 9.64 -16.00
N ARG A 84 8.57 8.96 -15.21
CA ARG A 84 9.92 8.54 -15.63
C ARG A 84 9.88 7.63 -16.85
N ILE A 85 9.00 6.63 -16.82
CA ILE A 85 8.81 5.69 -17.94
C ILE A 85 8.34 6.44 -19.18
N THR A 86 7.34 7.33 -19.06
CA THR A 86 6.86 8.15 -20.19
C THR A 86 7.98 9.01 -20.78
N LEU A 87 8.77 9.70 -19.95
CA LEU A 87 9.89 10.51 -20.43
C LEU A 87 10.95 9.67 -21.14
N GLN A 88 11.27 8.48 -20.63
CA GLN A 88 12.21 7.58 -21.27
C GLN A 88 11.71 7.13 -22.65
N MET A 89 10.42 6.80 -22.79
CA MET A 89 9.83 6.43 -24.08
C MET A 89 9.80 7.58 -25.09
N CYS A 90 9.62 8.84 -24.65
CA CYS A 90 9.63 9.99 -25.55
C CYS A 90 11.03 10.39 -26.03
N LEU A 91 12.08 9.97 -25.33
CA LEU A 91 13.48 10.28 -25.63
C LEU A 91 14.21 9.13 -26.33
N SER A 92 13.53 8.00 -26.55
CA SER A 92 14.03 6.81 -27.27
C SER A 92 13.54 6.82 -28.71
#